data_AF-A0A8I1SBN3-F1
#
_entry.id   AF-A0A8I1SBN3-F1
#
_cell.length_a   1.000
_cell.length_b   1.000
_cell.length_c   1.000
_cell.angle_alpha   90.00
_cell.angle_beta   90.00
_cell.angle_gamma   90.00
#
_symmetry.space_group_name_H-M   'P 1'
#
loop_
_entity.id
_entity.type
_entity.pdbx_description
1 polymer ?
#
loop_
_entity_poly.entity_id
_entity_poly.type
_entity_poly.pdbx_seq_one_letter_code
_entity_poly.pdbx_strand_id
1 'polypeptide(L)'
;MRVGVYVDAFNLYYGGRSHFGRGTAEWKWLDMRGLAQSLAGWTGSVVSRIVYCTARVDTSDSPSAATDQDIYLQALRASGSIDVMELGRYVARAKKQALAGSTSGGKPVLFRPPSSLRYDRALPLEIVKDAGGSPMVLATVRNREEKGSDVNVATHLLVDVLNGIVDAAIVISNDSDLALPIRVARGTVPVGVVNPSKNQLAGALRGRPTDGVGRHWWRQLTPADFRAHQLPVQVGSLRRPLGW
;
A
#
# COMPACT_ATOMS: atom_id res chain seq x y z
N MET A 1 -26.59 -7.84 -0.28
CA MET A 1 -25.60 -7.20 -1.18
C MET A 1 -24.26 -7.92 -1.04
N ARG A 2 -23.72 -8.46 -2.14
CA ARG A 2 -22.40 -9.10 -2.21
C ARG A 2 -21.33 -8.01 -2.27
N VAL A 3 -20.47 -7.94 -1.26
CA VAL A 3 -19.40 -6.94 -1.18
C VAL A 3 -18.09 -7.55 -1.66
N GLY A 4 -17.44 -6.88 -2.62
CA GLY A 4 -16.04 -7.12 -2.97
C GLY A 4 -15.13 -6.18 -2.19
N VAL A 5 -14.02 -6.68 -1.66
CA VAL A 5 -13.01 -5.89 -0.95
C VAL A 5 -11.68 -5.98 -1.66
N TYR A 6 -11.13 -4.84 -2.03
CA TYR A 6 -9.89 -4.73 -2.81
C TYR A 6 -8.85 -4.03 -1.94
N VAL A 7 -7.82 -4.78 -1.57
CA VAL A 7 -6.82 -4.36 -0.59
C VAL A 7 -5.51 -4.05 -1.30
N ASP A 8 -5.05 -2.82 -1.15
CA ASP A 8 -3.68 -2.41 -1.44
C ASP A 8 -2.82 -2.72 -0.21
N ALA A 9 -2.09 -3.84 -0.25
CA ALA A 9 -1.30 -4.28 0.89
C ALA A 9 -0.17 -3.31 1.25
N PHE A 10 0.37 -2.59 0.26
CA PHE A 10 1.46 -1.64 0.48
C PHE A 10 0.92 -0.43 1.23
N ASN A 11 -0.16 0.17 0.73
CA ASN A 11 -0.81 1.29 1.40
C ASN A 11 -1.32 0.91 2.79
N LEU A 12 -1.88 -0.29 2.96
CA LEU A 12 -2.28 -0.82 4.26
C LEU A 12 -1.11 -0.95 5.24
N TYR A 13 0.01 -1.54 4.81
CA TYR A 13 1.21 -1.70 5.65
C TYR A 13 1.79 -0.35 6.09
N TYR A 14 1.98 0.58 5.16
CA TYR A 14 2.51 1.91 5.52
C TYR A 14 1.49 2.74 6.31
N GLY A 15 0.20 2.51 6.09
CA GLY A 15 -0.88 3.05 6.91
C GLY A 15 -0.76 2.63 8.37
N GLY A 16 -0.73 1.31 8.64
CA GLY A 16 -0.50 0.79 9.99
C GLY A 16 0.82 1.29 10.59
N ARG A 17 1.92 1.30 9.82
CA ARG A 17 3.20 1.86 10.27
C ARG A 17 3.10 3.34 10.66
N SER A 18 2.23 4.12 10.01
CA SER A 18 2.01 5.53 10.37
C SER A 18 1.32 5.70 11.73
N HIS A 19 0.48 4.74 12.12
CA HIS A 19 -0.21 4.70 13.40
C HIS A 19 0.68 4.23 14.54
N PHE A 20 1.45 3.15 14.33
CA PHE A 20 2.20 2.49 15.40
C PHE A 20 3.68 2.87 15.45
N GLY A 21 4.24 3.39 14.36
CA GLY A 21 5.67 3.66 14.25
C GLY A 21 6.48 2.41 13.85
N ARG A 22 7.81 2.48 14.05
CA ARG A 22 8.72 1.36 13.76
C ARG A 22 8.88 0.51 15.03
N GLY A 23 8.86 -0.82 14.86
CA GLY A 23 9.20 -1.76 15.93
C GLY A 23 8.05 -2.21 16.84
N THR A 24 6.85 -1.65 16.69
CA THR A 24 5.67 -2.11 17.43
C THR A 24 5.16 -3.42 16.85
N ALA A 25 5.26 -4.49 17.64
CA ALA A 25 4.50 -5.72 17.46
C ALA A 25 3.05 -5.44 17.89
N GLU A 26 2.04 -5.96 17.17
CA GLU A 26 0.60 -6.07 17.53
C GLU A 26 -0.35 -5.89 16.33
N TRP A 27 0.12 -5.39 15.19
CA TRP A 27 -0.76 -4.91 14.12
C TRP A 27 -0.54 -5.56 12.76
N LYS A 28 0.57 -6.27 12.56
CA LYS A 28 0.95 -6.80 11.25
C LYS A 28 0.31 -8.15 10.93
N TRP A 29 -0.17 -8.87 11.94
CA TRP A 29 -0.82 -10.18 11.80
C TRP A 29 -2.33 -10.04 11.58
N LEU A 30 -2.69 -9.16 10.65
CA LEU A 30 -4.06 -8.67 10.47
C LEU A 30 -4.91 -9.70 9.71
N ASP A 31 -6.10 -10.00 10.23
CA ASP A 31 -7.16 -10.74 9.56
C ASP A 31 -7.94 -9.81 8.64
N MET A 32 -7.73 -9.96 7.33
CA MET A 32 -8.40 -9.19 6.30
C MET A 32 -9.91 -9.44 6.27
N ARG A 33 -10.36 -10.67 6.53
CA ARG A 33 -11.79 -10.99 6.48
C ARG A 33 -12.54 -10.40 7.65
N GLY A 34 -12.03 -10.57 8.87
CA GLY A 34 -12.59 -9.92 10.05
C GLY A 34 -12.66 -8.40 9.89
N LEU A 35 -11.58 -7.77 9.42
CA LEU A 35 -11.56 -6.33 9.15
C LEU A 35 -12.57 -5.93 8.06
N ALA A 36 -12.61 -6.65 6.95
CA ALA A 36 -13.56 -6.40 5.86
C ALA A 36 -15.02 -6.49 6.33
N GLN A 37 -15.33 -7.47 7.18
CA GLN A 37 -16.68 -7.66 7.73
C GLN A 37 -17.10 -6.49 8.63
N SER A 38 -16.20 -5.97 9.47
CA SER A 38 -16.51 -4.79 10.30
C SER A 38 -16.61 -3.47 9.52
N LEU A 39 -16.12 -3.46 8.27
CA LEU A 39 -16.22 -2.33 7.35
C LEU A 39 -17.47 -2.41 6.44
N ALA A 40 -18.04 -3.59 6.21
CA ALA A 40 -19.19 -3.81 5.34
C ALA A 40 -20.51 -3.34 6.00
N GLY A 41 -20.69 -2.01 6.07
CA GLY A 41 -21.80 -1.38 6.78
C GLY A 41 -23.13 -1.24 6.02
N TRP A 42 -23.25 -1.74 4.78
CA TRP A 42 -24.53 -1.70 4.08
C TRP A 42 -25.49 -2.75 4.64
N THR A 43 -26.76 -2.37 4.84
CA THR A 43 -27.80 -3.26 5.37
C THR A 43 -27.92 -4.54 4.55
N GLY A 44 -27.87 -5.70 5.22
CA GLY A 44 -27.95 -7.02 4.56
C GLY A 44 -26.78 -7.30 3.61
N SER A 45 -25.63 -6.65 3.82
CA SER A 45 -24.43 -6.91 3.03
C SER A 45 -23.60 -8.06 3.61
N VAL A 46 -22.92 -8.79 2.72
CA VAL A 46 -22.03 -9.89 3.07
C VAL A 46 -20.74 -9.73 2.29
N VAL A 47 -19.59 -9.91 2.95
CA VAL A 47 -18.29 -9.92 2.28
C VAL A 47 -18.18 -11.23 1.50
N SER A 48 -18.26 -11.10 0.17
CA SER A 48 -18.31 -12.23 -0.76
C SER A 48 -16.96 -12.53 -1.42
N ARG A 49 -16.07 -11.53 -1.48
CA ARG A 49 -14.79 -11.63 -2.17
C ARG A 49 -13.79 -10.63 -1.58
N ILE A 50 -12.57 -11.09 -1.33
CA ILE A 50 -11.45 -10.26 -0.87
C ILE A 50 -10.25 -10.51 -1.79
N VAL A 51 -9.85 -9.47 -2.51
CA VAL A 51 -8.68 -9.44 -3.37
C VAL A 51 -7.56 -8.68 -2.66
N TYR A 52 -6.49 -9.37 -2.34
CA TYR A 52 -5.32 -8.84 -1.67
C TYR A 52 -4.17 -8.67 -2.66
N CYS A 53 -3.90 -7.42 -3.05
CA CYS A 53 -2.86 -7.08 -4.01
C CYS A 53 -1.59 -6.70 -3.25
N THR A 54 -0.49 -7.43 -3.49
CA THR A 54 0.77 -7.26 -2.76
C THR A 54 1.97 -7.54 -3.65
N ALA A 55 3.18 -7.30 -3.15
CA ALA A 55 4.41 -7.70 -3.81
C ALA A 55 5.33 -8.40 -2.79
N ARG A 56 6.08 -9.39 -3.26
CA ARG A 56 7.03 -10.14 -2.43
C ARG A 56 8.20 -9.26 -2.04
N VAL A 57 8.49 -9.15 -0.74
CA VAL A 57 9.71 -8.55 -0.23
C VAL A 57 10.90 -9.33 -0.77
N ASP A 58 11.95 -8.63 -1.18
CA ASP A 58 13.18 -9.30 -1.59
C ASP A 58 13.89 -9.94 -0.42
N THR A 59 14.30 -11.18 -0.62
CA THR A 59 15.24 -11.84 0.28
C THR A 59 16.59 -11.15 0.26
N SER A 60 17.03 -10.54 -0.85
CA SER A 60 18.32 -9.84 -0.91
C SER A 60 18.38 -8.58 -0.06
N ASP A 61 17.23 -7.96 0.20
CA ASP A 61 17.16 -6.69 0.94
C ASP A 61 16.97 -6.90 2.42
N SER A 62 16.11 -7.87 2.78
CA SER A 62 15.82 -8.18 4.17
C SER A 62 15.30 -9.62 4.29
N PRO A 63 16.20 -10.62 4.48
CA PRO A 63 15.83 -12.03 4.59
C PRO A 63 14.74 -12.29 5.64
N SER A 64 14.84 -11.68 6.82
CA SER A 64 13.86 -11.85 7.90
C SER A 64 12.48 -11.32 7.50
N ALA A 65 12.40 -10.10 6.96
CA ALA A 65 11.13 -9.53 6.50
C ALA A 65 10.49 -10.34 5.36
N ALA A 66 11.30 -10.92 4.46
CA ALA A 66 10.79 -11.81 3.42
C ALA A 66 10.19 -13.10 4.00
N THR A 67 10.87 -13.71 4.98
CA THR A 67 10.35 -14.88 5.72
C THR A 67 9.07 -14.55 6.47
N ASP A 68 9.04 -13.46 7.24
CA ASP A 68 7.87 -13.05 8.01
C ASP A 68 6.67 -12.77 7.10
N GLN A 69 6.91 -12.08 5.97
CA GLN A 69 5.87 -11.81 4.98
C GLN A 69 5.36 -13.13 4.38
N ASP A 70 6.24 -14.05 4.00
CA ASP A 70 5.82 -15.33 3.43
C ASP A 70 4.92 -16.12 4.39
N ILE A 71 5.29 -16.18 5.68
CA ILE A 71 4.45 -16.79 6.74
C ILE A 71 3.06 -16.13 6.79
N TYR A 72 3.00 -14.81 6.74
CA TYR A 72 1.73 -14.09 6.77
C TYR A 72 0.88 -14.33 5.52
N LEU A 73 1.48 -14.29 4.33
CA LEU A 73 0.78 -14.54 3.07
C LEU A 73 0.23 -15.98 3.03
N GLN A 74 0.98 -16.95 3.55
CA GLN A 74 0.48 -18.32 3.70
C GLN A 74 -0.66 -18.40 4.72
N ALA A 75 -0.57 -17.69 5.85
CA ALA A 75 -1.61 -17.69 6.88
C ALA A 75 -2.91 -17.03 6.40
N LEU A 76 -2.83 -15.95 5.61
CA LEU A 76 -4.00 -15.33 4.99
C LEU A 76 -4.77 -16.32 4.10
N ARG A 77 -4.05 -17.15 3.33
CA ARG A 77 -4.67 -18.19 2.50
C ARG A 77 -5.22 -19.33 3.35
N ALA A 78 -4.43 -19.84 4.29
CA ALA A 78 -4.79 -21.01 5.11
C ALA A 78 -5.99 -20.75 6.04
N SER A 79 -6.13 -19.53 6.55
CA SER A 79 -7.27 -19.11 7.38
C SER A 79 -8.51 -18.75 6.56
N GLY A 80 -8.40 -18.70 5.23
CA GLY A 80 -9.44 -18.14 4.38
C GLY A 80 -9.66 -16.64 4.62
N SER A 81 -8.69 -15.91 5.17
CA SER A 81 -8.79 -14.46 5.41
C SER A 81 -8.91 -13.64 4.12
N ILE A 82 -8.50 -14.21 2.99
CA ILE A 82 -8.62 -13.64 1.65
C ILE A 82 -9.11 -14.70 0.65
N ASP A 83 -9.63 -14.26 -0.50
CA ASP A 83 -10.08 -15.15 -1.58
C ASP A 83 -9.10 -15.16 -2.77
N VAL A 84 -8.49 -14.00 -3.07
CA VAL A 84 -7.51 -13.84 -4.14
C VAL A 84 -6.28 -13.13 -3.61
N MET A 85 -5.10 -13.64 -3.95
CA MET A 85 -3.83 -12.97 -3.72
C MET A 85 -3.20 -12.67 -5.06
N GLU A 86 -3.09 -11.38 -5.39
CA GLU A 86 -2.52 -10.91 -6.66
C GLU A 86 -1.13 -10.32 -6.42
N LEU A 87 -0.15 -10.75 -7.21
CA LEU A 87 1.25 -10.37 -7.01
C LEU A 87 1.70 -9.34 -8.04
N GLY A 88 2.05 -8.15 -7.55
CA GLY A 88 2.91 -7.21 -8.24
C GLY A 88 4.37 -7.68 -8.23
N ARG A 89 5.27 -6.84 -8.70
CA ARG A 89 6.71 -7.15 -8.75
C ARG A 89 7.55 -5.97 -8.30
N TYR A 90 8.70 -6.27 -7.73
CA TYR A 90 9.73 -5.26 -7.54
C TYR A 90 10.66 -5.22 -8.73
N VAL A 91 11.04 -4.00 -9.12
CA VAL A 91 12.06 -3.76 -10.13
C VAL A 91 13.18 -2.96 -9.48
N ALA A 92 14.39 -3.54 -9.50
CA ALA A 92 15.61 -2.85 -9.10
C ALA A 92 16.35 -2.36 -10.35
N ARG A 93 16.74 -1.09 -10.35
CA ARG A 93 17.52 -0.48 -11.43
C ARG A 93 18.59 0.45 -10.86
N ALA A 94 19.75 0.48 -11.51
CA ALA A 94 20.72 1.53 -11.30
C ALA A 94 20.13 2.84 -11.86
N LYS A 95 20.07 3.89 -11.03
CA LYS A 95 19.58 5.20 -11.44
C LYS A 95 20.57 6.27 -10.97
N LYS A 96 20.91 7.21 -11.86
CA LYS A 96 21.65 8.41 -11.46
C LYS A 96 20.66 9.39 -10.82
N GLN A 97 20.91 9.78 -9.58
CA GLN A 97 20.08 10.70 -8.81
C GLN A 97 20.94 11.83 -8.25
N ALA A 98 20.36 13.02 -8.13
CA ALA A 98 21.06 14.15 -7.56
C ALA A 98 21.33 13.91 -6.07
N LEU A 99 22.58 14.12 -5.65
CA LEU A 99 22.96 14.06 -4.25
C LEU A 99 22.28 15.24 -3.53
N ALA A 100 21.64 14.96 -2.41
CA ALA A 100 20.90 15.96 -1.65
C ALA A 100 21.11 15.74 -0.15
N GLY A 101 21.15 16.83 0.61
CA GLY A 101 20.95 16.82 2.05
C GLY A 101 19.47 16.91 2.40
N SER A 102 19.13 16.67 3.67
CA SER A 102 17.79 16.87 4.21
C SER A 102 17.75 18.08 5.14
N THR A 103 16.73 18.93 5.00
CA THR A 103 16.38 19.91 6.05
C THR A 103 15.54 19.25 7.16
N SER A 104 15.35 19.94 8.28
CA SER A 104 14.49 19.49 9.39
C SER A 104 13.04 19.16 8.97
N GLY A 105 12.59 19.66 7.82
CA GLY A 105 11.28 19.35 7.22
C GLY A 105 11.28 18.23 6.16
N GLY A 106 12.40 17.52 5.97
CA GLY A 106 12.50 16.40 5.03
C GLY A 106 12.51 16.76 3.54
N LYS A 107 12.44 18.05 3.20
CA LYS A 107 12.60 18.49 1.81
C LYS A 107 14.07 18.32 1.39
N PRO A 108 14.34 17.63 0.26
CA PRO A 108 15.69 17.46 -0.23
C PRO A 108 16.25 18.81 -0.69
N VAL A 109 17.45 19.14 -0.25
CA VAL A 109 18.21 20.30 -0.73
C VAL A 109 19.40 19.78 -1.50
N LEU A 110 19.51 20.16 -2.77
CA LEU A 110 20.60 19.73 -3.64
C LEU A 110 21.95 20.02 -3.00
N PHE A 111 22.80 19.00 -2.95
CA PHE A 111 24.17 19.17 -2.51
C PHE A 111 24.95 19.90 -3.60
N ARG A 112 25.45 21.09 -3.25
CA ARG A 112 26.33 21.88 -4.12
C ARG A 112 27.77 21.64 -3.68
N PRO A 113 28.60 20.99 -4.52
CA PRO A 113 29.98 20.71 -4.12
C PRO A 113 30.77 22.04 -4.10
N PRO A 114 31.51 22.35 -3.02
CA PRO A 114 32.45 23.46 -3.05
C PRO A 114 33.57 23.15 -4.06
N SER A 115 34.18 24.18 -4.63
CA SER A 115 35.26 24.05 -5.62
C SER A 115 36.49 23.30 -5.11
N SER A 116 36.67 23.26 -3.79
CA SER A 116 37.74 22.51 -3.11
C SER A 116 37.42 21.03 -2.90
N LEU A 117 36.18 20.58 -3.05
CA LEU A 117 35.80 19.19 -2.77
C LEU A 117 36.54 18.24 -3.73
N ARG A 118 37.29 17.31 -3.14
CA ARG A 118 37.87 16.17 -3.85
C ARG A 118 37.03 14.95 -3.53
N TYR A 119 36.61 14.22 -4.56
CA TYR A 119 35.89 12.96 -4.42
C TYR A 119 36.77 11.83 -4.93
N ASP A 120 36.62 10.67 -4.31
CA ASP A 120 37.29 9.45 -4.75
C ASP A 120 36.66 8.98 -6.07
N ARG A 121 37.51 8.73 -7.08
CA ARG A 121 37.08 8.21 -8.39
C ARG A 121 36.58 6.78 -8.32
N ALA A 122 36.86 6.06 -7.23
CA ALA A 122 36.29 4.74 -6.97
C ALA A 122 34.80 4.81 -6.62
N LEU A 123 34.29 5.97 -6.17
CA LEU A 123 32.87 6.15 -5.91
C LEU A 123 32.11 6.40 -7.22
N PRO A 124 30.90 5.83 -7.41
CA PRO A 124 30.10 6.02 -8.62
C PRO A 124 29.38 7.38 -8.62
N LEU A 125 30.15 8.47 -8.55
CA LEU A 125 29.72 9.86 -8.54
C LEU A 125 30.10 10.57 -9.85
N GLU A 126 29.24 11.48 -10.31
CA GLU A 126 29.46 12.30 -11.50
C GLU A 126 29.12 13.76 -11.21
N ILE A 127 29.96 14.70 -11.67
CA ILE A 127 29.64 16.13 -11.59
C ILE A 127 29.10 16.58 -12.94
N VAL A 128 27.87 17.09 -12.93
CA VAL A 128 27.19 17.66 -14.11
C VAL A 128 26.81 19.11 -13.82
N LYS A 129 26.39 19.84 -14.86
CA LYS A 129 25.75 21.15 -14.71
C LYS A 129 24.23 20.99 -14.76
N ASP A 130 23.51 21.67 -13.88
CA ASP A 130 22.06 21.77 -13.97
C ASP A 130 21.63 22.72 -15.10
N ALA A 131 20.31 22.87 -15.29
CA ALA A 131 19.75 23.75 -16.32
C ALA A 131 20.19 25.23 -16.16
N GLY A 132 20.54 25.66 -14.95
CA GLY A 132 21.07 26.99 -14.65
C GLY A 132 22.60 27.08 -14.74
N GLY A 133 23.28 26.05 -15.24
CA GLY A 133 24.73 26.01 -15.38
C GLY A 133 25.50 25.75 -14.07
N SER A 134 24.80 25.56 -12.95
CA SER A 134 25.42 25.37 -11.63
C SER A 134 25.83 23.91 -11.43
N PRO A 135 26.96 23.62 -10.75
CA PRO A 135 27.43 22.26 -10.56
C PRO A 135 26.47 21.46 -9.65
N MET A 136 26.31 20.19 -9.98
CA MET A 136 25.50 19.22 -9.25
C MET A 136 26.19 17.87 -9.25
N VAL A 137 26.16 17.18 -8.12
CA VAL A 137 26.68 15.81 -8.00
C VAL A 137 25.55 14.83 -8.22
N LEU A 138 25.74 13.89 -9.16
CA LEU A 138 24.90 12.72 -9.32
C LEU A 138 25.56 11.51 -8.65
N ALA A 139 24.78 10.71 -7.94
CA ALA A 139 25.20 9.41 -7.43
C ALA A 139 24.42 8.30 -8.16
N THR A 140 25.10 7.22 -8.53
CA THR A 140 24.42 6.02 -9.00
C THR A 140 23.86 5.27 -7.80
N VAL A 141 22.54 5.24 -7.69
CA VAL A 141 21.83 4.55 -6.61
C VAL A 141 21.14 3.30 -7.13
N ARG A 142 21.09 2.26 -6.30
CA ARG A 142 20.21 1.12 -6.52
C ARG A 142 18.79 1.56 -6.12
N ASN A 143 17.97 1.87 -7.10
CA ASN A 143 16.61 2.32 -6.90
C ASN A 143 15.64 1.15 -7.10
N ARG A 144 14.87 0.85 -6.06
CA ARG A 144 13.89 -0.23 -6.05
C ARG A 144 12.48 0.36 -6.02
N GLU A 145 11.65 -0.11 -6.93
CA GLU A 145 10.26 0.32 -7.04
C GLU A 145 9.35 -0.90 -7.04
N GLU A 146 8.27 -0.86 -6.26
CA GLU A 146 7.14 -1.77 -6.43
C GLU A 146 6.40 -1.36 -7.72
N LYS A 147 5.92 -2.33 -8.48
CA LYS A 147 5.15 -2.11 -9.70
C LYS A 147 3.98 -3.06 -9.80
N GLY A 148 2.82 -2.48 -10.08
CA GLY A 148 1.63 -3.17 -10.57
C GLY A 148 0.59 -3.48 -9.50
N SER A 149 0.88 -3.32 -8.21
CA SER A 149 -0.12 -3.55 -7.15
C SER A 149 -1.35 -2.65 -7.29
N ASP A 150 -1.15 -1.37 -7.61
CA ASP A 150 -2.17 -0.36 -7.93
C ASP A 150 -3.03 -0.75 -9.14
N VAL A 151 -2.38 -1.16 -10.23
CA VAL A 151 -3.03 -1.65 -11.46
C VAL A 151 -3.85 -2.90 -11.16
N ASN A 152 -3.34 -3.81 -10.33
CA ASN A 152 -4.03 -5.02 -9.94
C ASN A 152 -5.30 -4.72 -9.14
N VAL A 153 -5.23 -3.80 -8.16
CA VAL A 153 -6.41 -3.33 -7.39
C VAL A 153 -7.46 -2.74 -8.34
N ALA A 154 -7.05 -1.83 -9.22
CA ALA A 154 -7.94 -1.20 -10.18
C ALA A 154 -8.60 -2.21 -11.13
N THR A 155 -7.82 -3.17 -11.62
CA THR A 155 -8.28 -4.18 -12.58
C THR A 155 -9.31 -5.11 -11.95
N HIS A 156 -9.00 -5.71 -10.80
CA HIS A 156 -9.93 -6.60 -10.11
C HIS A 156 -11.21 -5.87 -9.69
N LEU A 157 -11.10 -4.64 -9.18
CA LEU A 157 -12.26 -3.80 -8.85
C LEU A 157 -13.18 -3.63 -10.06
N LEU A 158 -12.63 -3.17 -11.20
CA LEU A 158 -13.44 -2.87 -12.37
C LEU A 158 -14.00 -4.13 -13.02
N VAL A 159 -13.21 -5.22 -13.09
CA VAL A 159 -13.68 -6.51 -13.63
C VAL A 159 -14.87 -7.01 -12.81
N ASP A 160 -14.78 -7.02 -11.49
CA ASP A 160 -15.86 -7.54 -10.65
C ASP A 160 -17.11 -6.66 -10.70
N VAL A 161 -16.94 -5.33 -10.71
CA VAL A 161 -18.06 -4.38 -10.75
C VAL A 161 -18.76 -4.41 -12.11
N LEU A 162 -18.01 -4.32 -13.21
CA LEU A 162 -18.59 -4.22 -14.56
C LEU A 162 -19.21 -5.54 -15.04
N ASN A 163 -18.77 -6.68 -14.49
CA ASN A 163 -19.39 -7.99 -14.76
C ASN A 163 -20.48 -8.37 -13.74
N GLY A 164 -20.85 -7.49 -12.81
CA GLY A 164 -21.91 -7.76 -11.82
C GLY A 164 -21.57 -8.90 -10.85
N ILE A 165 -20.28 -9.16 -10.60
CA ILE A 165 -19.82 -10.16 -9.63
C ILE A 165 -20.12 -9.69 -8.20
N VAL A 166 -20.11 -8.38 -7.97
CA VAL A 166 -20.35 -7.74 -6.67
C VAL A 166 -21.43 -6.65 -6.80
N ASP A 167 -22.16 -6.42 -5.72
CA ASP A 167 -23.23 -5.41 -5.63
C ASP A 167 -22.76 -4.14 -4.89
N ALA A 168 -21.59 -4.19 -4.24
CA ALA A 168 -20.88 -3.07 -3.63
C ALA A 168 -19.39 -3.39 -3.52
N ALA A 169 -18.56 -2.35 -3.42
CA ALA A 169 -17.12 -2.48 -3.31
C ALA A 169 -16.56 -1.72 -2.10
N ILE A 170 -15.52 -2.27 -1.47
CA ILE A 170 -14.67 -1.56 -0.51
C ILE A 170 -13.25 -1.55 -1.07
N VAL A 171 -12.64 -0.38 -1.13
CA VAL A 171 -11.23 -0.22 -1.50
C VAL A 171 -10.45 0.21 -0.28
N ILE A 172 -9.50 -0.61 0.16
CA ILE A 172 -8.59 -0.28 1.27
C ILE A 172 -7.30 0.27 0.68
N SER A 173 -7.28 1.58 0.46
CA SER A 173 -6.11 2.35 0.01
C SER A 173 -6.38 3.84 0.19
N ASN A 174 -5.31 4.63 0.34
CA ASN A 174 -5.31 6.08 0.25
C ASN A 174 -4.47 6.58 -0.94
N ASP A 175 -4.22 5.73 -1.93
CA ASP A 175 -3.51 6.11 -3.15
C ASP A 175 -4.42 6.89 -4.12
N SER A 176 -3.97 8.08 -4.53
CA SER A 176 -4.70 8.93 -5.48
C SER A 176 -4.77 8.34 -6.89
N ASP A 177 -3.87 7.43 -7.25
CA ASP A 177 -3.86 6.82 -8.59
C ASP A 177 -5.09 5.92 -8.81
N LEU A 178 -5.73 5.47 -7.73
CA LEU A 178 -7.00 4.74 -7.75
C LEU A 178 -8.24 5.64 -7.94
N ALA A 179 -8.09 6.96 -8.12
CA ALA A 179 -9.23 7.88 -8.24
C ALA A 179 -10.12 7.57 -9.46
N LEU A 180 -9.51 7.28 -10.62
CA LEU A 180 -10.27 6.91 -11.82
C LEU A 180 -11.07 5.61 -11.64
N PRO A 181 -10.46 4.47 -11.27
CA PRO A 181 -11.19 3.21 -11.15
C PRO A 181 -12.28 3.30 -10.06
N ILE A 182 -12.04 3.99 -8.95
CA ILE A 182 -13.08 4.24 -7.93
C ILE A 182 -14.23 5.05 -8.53
N ARG A 183 -13.95 6.15 -9.24
CA ARG A 183 -15.00 6.97 -9.87
C ARG A 183 -15.84 6.17 -10.87
N VAL A 184 -15.22 5.31 -11.66
CA VAL A 184 -15.94 4.41 -12.60
C VAL A 184 -16.80 3.41 -11.83
N ALA A 185 -16.27 2.76 -10.79
CA ALA A 185 -17.01 1.82 -9.97
C ALA A 185 -18.23 2.46 -9.30
N ARG A 186 -18.10 3.71 -8.81
CA ARG A 186 -19.22 4.49 -8.23
C ARG A 186 -20.39 4.71 -9.20
N GLY A 187 -20.13 4.68 -10.50
CA GLY A 187 -21.19 4.76 -11.51
C GLY A 187 -22.06 3.50 -11.60
N THR A 188 -21.63 2.38 -11.00
CA THR A 188 -22.32 1.08 -11.12
C THR A 188 -22.75 0.52 -9.76
N VAL A 189 -21.91 0.64 -8.72
CA VAL A 189 -22.18 0.09 -7.38
C VAL A 189 -21.81 1.07 -6.27
N PRO A 190 -22.42 0.97 -5.07
CA PRO A 190 -21.93 1.67 -3.88
C PRO A 190 -20.47 1.31 -3.57
N VAL A 191 -19.70 2.29 -3.10
CA VAL A 191 -18.25 2.15 -2.88
C VAL A 191 -17.87 2.77 -1.55
N GLY A 192 -17.22 1.98 -0.70
CA GLY A 192 -16.54 2.41 0.51
C GLY A 192 -15.06 2.61 0.23
N VAL A 193 -14.48 3.75 0.63
CA VAL A 193 -13.02 3.95 0.55
C VAL A 193 -12.45 4.04 1.96
N VAL A 194 -11.47 3.19 2.23
CA VAL A 194 -10.86 3.03 3.55
C VAL A 194 -9.42 3.49 3.49
N ASN A 195 -9.13 4.60 4.19
CA ASN A 195 -7.78 5.12 4.35
C ASN A 195 -7.09 4.41 5.53
N PRO A 196 -6.03 3.62 5.31
CA PRO A 196 -5.36 2.88 6.37
C PRO A 196 -4.39 3.72 7.21
N SER A 197 -4.14 4.98 6.84
CA SER A 197 -3.14 5.84 7.45
C SER A 197 -3.76 6.93 8.32
N LYS A 198 -2.97 7.55 9.21
CA LYS A 198 -3.36 8.73 9.99
C LYS A 198 -3.49 10.02 9.16
N ASN A 199 -2.99 10.02 7.92
CA ASN A 199 -3.04 11.19 7.06
C ASN A 199 -4.48 11.46 6.60
N GLN A 200 -4.78 12.69 6.19
CA GLN A 200 -6.08 12.98 5.59
C GLN A 200 -6.32 12.10 4.37
N LEU A 201 -7.58 11.71 4.17
CA LEU A 201 -8.01 11.04 2.94
C LEU A 201 -7.62 11.90 1.73
N ALA A 202 -6.98 11.28 0.74
CA ALA A 202 -6.55 11.94 -0.48
C ALA A 202 -7.75 12.64 -1.16
N GLY A 203 -7.57 13.90 -1.51
CA GLY A 203 -8.65 14.73 -2.06
C GLY A 203 -9.30 14.11 -3.30
N ALA A 204 -8.50 13.46 -4.15
CA ALA A 204 -8.96 12.76 -5.35
C ALA A 204 -9.93 11.58 -5.06
N LEU A 205 -9.89 11.02 -3.84
CA LEU A 205 -10.72 9.88 -3.44
C LEU A 205 -12.04 10.30 -2.76
N ARG A 206 -12.16 11.55 -2.32
CA ARG A 206 -13.26 12.05 -1.47
C ARG A 206 -14.65 11.96 -2.09
N GLY A 207 -14.83 12.23 -3.38
CA GLY A 207 -16.15 12.23 -4.04
C GLY A 207 -17.31 12.86 -3.24
N ARG A 208 -18.55 12.43 -3.53
CA ARG A 208 -19.74 12.72 -2.73
C ARG A 208 -20.55 11.44 -2.48
N PRO A 209 -21.25 11.31 -1.34
CA PRO A 209 -22.10 10.15 -1.05
C PRO A 209 -23.17 9.85 -2.11
N THR A 210 -23.55 10.86 -2.90
CA THR A 210 -24.59 10.84 -3.92
C THR A 210 -24.06 10.78 -5.35
N ASP A 211 -22.74 10.72 -5.57
CA ASP A 211 -22.19 10.51 -6.91
C ASP A 211 -22.67 9.16 -7.48
N GLY A 212 -22.83 9.05 -8.80
CA GLY A 212 -23.21 7.79 -9.45
C GLY A 212 -24.48 7.16 -8.86
N VAL A 213 -24.37 5.91 -8.39
CA VAL A 213 -25.50 5.19 -7.76
C VAL A 213 -25.71 5.55 -6.28
N GLY A 214 -24.81 6.34 -5.70
CA GLY A 214 -24.86 6.80 -4.33
C GLY A 214 -24.54 5.73 -3.28
N ARG A 215 -24.81 6.06 -2.01
CA ARG A 215 -24.49 5.23 -0.82
C ARG A 215 -22.99 4.96 -0.68
N HIS A 216 -22.16 5.87 -1.19
CA HIS A 216 -20.72 5.86 -0.97
C HIS A 216 -20.38 6.35 0.43
N TRP A 217 -19.31 5.81 1.00
CA TRP A 217 -18.82 6.23 2.30
C TRP A 217 -17.30 6.19 2.36
N TRP A 218 -16.75 6.85 3.38
CA TRP A 218 -15.32 6.92 3.63
C TRP A 218 -15.05 6.66 5.09
N ARG A 219 -13.97 5.94 5.38
CA ARG A 219 -13.54 5.69 6.74
C ARG A 219 -12.02 5.72 6.82
N GLN A 220 -11.50 6.22 7.92
CA GLN A 220 -10.09 6.09 8.26
C GLN A 220 -9.94 4.95 9.27
N LEU A 221 -8.97 4.07 9.07
CA LEU A 221 -8.64 3.06 10.07
C LEU A 221 -8.02 3.71 11.30
N THR A 222 -8.32 3.13 12.44
CA THR A 222 -7.78 3.53 13.74
C THR A 222 -6.88 2.41 14.28
N PRO A 223 -6.00 2.71 15.26
CA PRO A 223 -5.24 1.66 15.94
C PRO A 223 -6.11 0.55 16.53
N ALA A 224 -7.35 0.86 16.93
CA ALA A 224 -8.30 -0.14 17.43
C ALA A 224 -8.73 -1.12 16.33
N ASP A 225 -8.93 -0.66 15.11
CA ASP A 225 -9.27 -1.52 13.97
C ASP A 225 -8.16 -2.53 13.67
N PHE A 226 -6.90 -2.11 13.73
CA PHE A 226 -5.77 -3.02 13.55
C PHE A 226 -5.71 -4.07 14.68
N ARG A 227 -5.85 -3.65 15.94
CA ARG A 227 -5.74 -4.57 17.09
C ARG A 227 -6.90 -5.55 17.20
N ALA A 228 -8.12 -5.12 16.84
CA ALA A 228 -9.32 -5.92 16.98
C ALA A 228 -9.41 -7.08 15.98
N HIS A 229 -8.74 -6.95 14.82
CA HIS A 229 -8.85 -7.90 13.72
C HIS A 229 -7.51 -8.60 13.48
N GLN A 230 -6.89 -9.18 14.50
CA GLN A 230 -5.70 -10.01 14.32
C GLN A 230 -6.10 -11.47 14.07
N LEU A 231 -5.37 -12.16 13.19
CA LEU A 231 -5.47 -13.60 13.06
C LEU A 231 -5.10 -14.28 14.41
N PRO A 232 -5.58 -15.51 14.66
CA PRO A 232 -5.09 -16.30 15.80
C PRO A 232 -3.57 -16.43 15.77
N VAL A 233 -2.94 -16.55 16.94
CA VAL A 233 -1.47 -16.66 17.06
C VAL A 233 -0.91 -17.82 16.23
N GLN A 234 -1.71 -18.85 15.99
CA GLN A 234 -1.39 -19.99 15.15
C GLN A 234 -2.52 -20.27 14.16
N VAL A 235 -2.16 -20.44 12.88
CA VAL A 235 -3.04 -20.80 11.77
C VAL A 235 -2.50 -22.08 11.16
N GLY A 236 -3.08 -23.23 11.52
CA GLY A 236 -2.53 -24.53 11.15
C GLY A 236 -1.11 -24.73 11.71
N SER A 237 -0.12 -24.96 10.85
CA SER A 237 1.30 -25.05 11.21
C SER A 237 2.01 -23.70 11.27
N LEU A 238 1.38 -22.62 10.83
CA LEU A 238 1.97 -21.29 10.72
C LEU A 238 1.78 -20.53 12.03
N ARG A 239 2.87 -19.97 12.56
CA ARG A 239 2.86 -19.16 13.79
C ARG A 239 3.13 -17.71 13.46
N ARG A 240 2.43 -16.78 14.13
CA ARG A 240 2.70 -15.34 14.03
C ARG A 240 4.20 -15.07 14.24
N PRO A 241 4.87 -14.35 13.31
CA PRO A 241 6.28 -14.01 13.46
C PRO A 241 6.60 -13.25 14.75
N LEU A 242 7.80 -13.43 15.26
CA LEU A 242 8.26 -12.70 16.45
C LEU A 242 8.41 -11.21 16.11
N GLY A 243 7.73 -10.34 16.86
CA GLY A 243 7.73 -8.89 16.60
C GLY A 243 6.64 -8.40 15.64
N TRP A 244 5.66 -9.26 15.31
CA TRP A 244 4.44 -8.91 14.58
C TRP A 244 3.22 -8.80 15.49
#